data_AF-W9GZK5-F1
#
_entry.id   AF-W9GZK5-F1
#
_cell.length_a   1.000
_cell.length_b   1.000
_cell.length_c   1.000
_cell.angle_alpha   90.00
_cell.angle_beta   90.00
_cell.angle_gamma   90.00
#
_symmetry.space_group_name_H-M   'P 1'
#
loop_
_entity.id
_entity.type
_entity.pdbx_description
1 polymer ?
#
loop_
_entity_poly.entity_id
_entity_poly.type
_entity_poly.pdbx_seq_one_letter_code
_entity_poly.pdbx_strand_id
1 'polypeptide(L)'
;MTAADQLPQANGVTSVDDTDSDDRSQTFKFEHKVFSMEGGCFSYVKNTQEAAFHFPLGDLKGSIAIPVLRSEFDLSPETKDGKLLGIVEKSLRFVREIRPNDSIPHELLDGTASWTVEEKHHTIARNRLTMQLVSWLTGGETLMVDMAQLEQLADDPQTKLRVQEAFARAAEKLGIGADRKQEVVDMIDKLARELSYIEALRDRYGRVQYINAQLAILSKLYKREPGVRNEIFRMQILIRPPVADFDTMFTQADAQTGEILAVLRNIGAQTKFIRETRDELHHRLMLWDEMIVPWSNITVERSAEIEALLKDTYRFLARNFAISNDWPLTGRRGR
;
A
#
# COMPACT_ATOMS: atom_id res chain seq x y z
N MET A 1 -30.65 -68.33 -2.61
CA MET A 1 -31.40 -69.14 -1.64
C MET A 1 -31.05 -68.57 -0.27
N THR A 2 -31.86 -67.62 0.23
CA THR A 2 -32.84 -67.82 1.33
C THR A 2 -32.19 -68.40 2.59
N ALA A 3 -32.37 -67.85 3.78
CA ALA A 3 -33.13 -66.73 4.31
C ALA A 3 -32.55 -66.49 5.73
N ALA A 4 -32.60 -65.31 6.30
CA ALA A 4 -33.63 -64.85 7.23
C ALA A 4 -32.85 -63.99 8.27
N ASP A 5 -33.35 -62.98 8.96
CA ASP A 5 -34.71 -62.54 9.23
C ASP A 5 -34.61 -61.19 9.99
N GLN A 6 -35.76 -60.53 10.19
CA GLN A 6 -36.03 -59.46 11.19
C GLN A 6 -35.85 -57.98 10.78
N LEU A 7 -36.98 -57.41 10.34
CA LEU A 7 -37.50 -56.06 10.60
C LEU A 7 -37.89 -55.88 12.09
N PRO A 8 -38.35 -54.70 12.64
CA PRO A 8 -38.55 -53.36 12.06
C PRO A 8 -38.19 -52.15 13.01
N GLN A 9 -38.43 -50.94 12.49
CA GLN A 9 -38.87 -49.68 13.14
C GLN A 9 -37.90 -48.50 13.31
N ALA A 10 -38.18 -47.47 12.50
CA ALA A 10 -38.29 -46.04 12.80
C ALA A 10 -37.53 -45.45 14.00
N ASN A 11 -36.62 -44.52 13.73
CA ASN A 11 -36.80 -43.12 14.15
C ASN A 11 -35.75 -42.21 13.50
N GLY A 12 -36.12 -40.93 13.40
CA GLY A 12 -35.40 -39.89 12.68
C GLY A 12 -33.92 -39.79 13.04
N VAL A 13 -33.13 -39.54 12.00
CA VAL A 13 -31.79 -39.00 12.14
C VAL A 13 -31.88 -37.56 11.66
N THR A 14 -32.06 -36.67 12.63
CA THR A 14 -31.56 -35.30 12.60
C THR A 14 -30.15 -35.31 12.02
N SER A 15 -29.99 -34.83 10.79
CA SER A 15 -28.70 -34.44 10.24
C SER A 15 -28.29 -33.14 10.93
N VAL A 16 -27.71 -33.29 12.13
CA VAL A 16 -26.83 -32.27 12.71
C VAL A 16 -25.46 -32.56 12.13
N ASP A 17 -25.11 -31.81 11.09
CA ASP A 17 -23.74 -31.40 10.82
C ASP A 17 -23.82 -30.09 10.02
N ASP A 18 -24.52 -29.11 10.61
CA ASP A 18 -24.17 -27.70 10.44
C ASP A 18 -22.86 -27.52 11.22
N THR A 19 -21.76 -27.89 10.59
CA THR A 19 -20.47 -27.30 10.94
C THR A 19 -20.57 -25.83 10.57
N ASP A 20 -20.90 -25.05 11.58
CA ASP A 20 -20.70 -23.62 11.73
C ASP A 20 -19.22 -23.29 11.39
N SER A 21 -18.92 -23.26 10.10
CA SER A 21 -17.62 -22.86 9.59
C SER A 21 -17.60 -21.35 9.57
N ASP A 22 -17.12 -20.80 10.67
CA ASP A 22 -16.61 -19.43 10.86
C ASP A 22 -16.61 -18.58 9.57
N ASP A 23 -17.55 -17.62 9.54
CA ASP A 23 -18.02 -16.71 8.50
C ASP A 23 -16.92 -15.76 7.93
N ARG A 24 -15.76 -16.31 7.55
CA ARG A 24 -14.69 -15.60 6.86
C ARG A 24 -14.59 -16.11 5.44
N SER A 25 -15.56 -15.74 4.60
CA SER A 25 -15.43 -15.92 3.16
C SER A 25 -14.12 -15.28 2.71
N GLN A 26 -13.14 -16.06 2.25
CA GLN A 26 -11.84 -15.54 1.78
C GLN A 26 -11.96 -14.84 0.40
N THR A 27 -13.17 -14.78 -0.15
CA THR A 27 -13.48 -14.27 -1.49
C THR A 27 -14.76 -13.45 -1.47
N PHE A 28 -14.91 -12.52 -2.42
CA PHE A 28 -16.10 -11.68 -2.58
C PHE A 28 -17.24 -12.43 -3.29
N LYS A 29 -17.83 -13.40 -2.59
CA LYS A 29 -18.96 -14.21 -3.09
C LYS A 29 -20.29 -13.54 -2.79
N PHE A 30 -20.67 -12.61 -3.66
CA PHE A 30 -21.98 -11.94 -3.61
C PHE A 30 -23.12 -12.85 -4.07
N GLU A 31 -24.28 -12.75 -3.42
CA GLU A 31 -25.48 -13.53 -3.74
C GLU A 31 -26.46 -12.76 -4.63
N HIS A 32 -26.51 -11.42 -4.49
CA HIS A 32 -27.43 -10.57 -5.20
C HIS A 32 -27.06 -10.45 -6.69
N LYS A 33 -28.04 -10.65 -7.57
CA LYS A 33 -27.86 -10.71 -9.03
C LYS A 33 -27.27 -9.44 -9.65
N VAL A 34 -27.38 -8.30 -8.99
CA VAL A 34 -26.77 -7.03 -9.44
C VAL A 34 -25.25 -7.17 -9.61
N PHE A 35 -24.60 -7.97 -8.76
CA PHE A 35 -23.16 -8.20 -8.81
C PHE A 35 -22.77 -9.31 -9.78
N SER A 36 -23.74 -9.99 -10.40
CA SER A 36 -23.49 -10.98 -11.45
C SER A 36 -23.39 -10.35 -12.85
N MET A 37 -23.48 -9.02 -12.96
CA MET A 37 -23.32 -8.31 -14.22
C MET A 37 -21.91 -8.50 -14.79
N GLU A 38 -21.84 -8.90 -16.06
CA GLU A 38 -20.57 -9.07 -16.76
C GLU A 38 -19.80 -7.74 -16.83
N GLY A 39 -18.49 -7.78 -16.53
CA GLY A 39 -17.66 -6.58 -16.46
C GLY A 39 -17.86 -5.72 -15.21
N GLY A 40 -18.72 -6.14 -14.28
CA GLY A 40 -18.95 -5.47 -13.00
C GLY A 40 -17.69 -5.45 -12.12
N CYS A 41 -17.39 -4.28 -11.53
CA CYS A 41 -16.26 -4.13 -10.61
C CYS A 41 -16.47 -2.99 -9.60
N PHE A 42 -15.90 -3.12 -8.41
CA PHE A 42 -15.85 -2.05 -7.43
C PHE A 42 -14.54 -1.29 -7.57
N SER A 43 -14.61 0.04 -7.60
CA SER A 43 -13.44 0.92 -7.55
C SER A 43 -13.86 2.32 -7.10
N TYR A 44 -12.89 3.13 -6.67
CA TYR A 44 -13.17 4.53 -6.36
C TYR A 44 -13.58 5.31 -7.61
N VAL A 45 -14.60 6.16 -7.46
CA VAL A 45 -14.94 7.14 -8.47
C VAL A 45 -13.82 8.18 -8.55
N LYS A 46 -13.29 8.42 -9.75
CA LYS A 46 -12.09 9.25 -9.99
C LYS A 46 -12.14 10.66 -9.39
N ASN A 47 -13.33 11.21 -9.11
CA ASN A 47 -13.51 12.58 -8.63
C ASN A 47 -13.92 12.70 -7.17
N THR A 48 -14.70 11.75 -6.65
CA THR A 48 -15.23 11.82 -5.28
C THR A 48 -14.45 10.94 -4.31
N GLN A 49 -13.61 10.02 -4.80
CA GLN A 49 -12.98 8.97 -4.00
C GLN A 49 -14.02 8.13 -3.21
N GLU A 50 -15.27 8.12 -3.67
CA GLU A 50 -16.31 7.27 -3.10
C GLU A 50 -16.24 5.89 -3.74
N ALA A 51 -16.37 4.85 -2.92
CA ALA A 51 -16.44 3.48 -3.38
C ALA A 51 -17.76 3.27 -4.15
N ALA A 52 -17.66 2.78 -5.38
CA ALA A 52 -18.80 2.54 -6.24
C ALA A 52 -18.66 1.21 -6.99
N PHE A 53 -19.78 0.60 -7.32
CA PHE A 53 -19.86 -0.50 -8.28
C PHE A 53 -20.03 0.09 -9.67
N HIS A 54 -19.15 -0.32 -10.57
CA HIS A 54 -19.14 0.08 -11.95
C HIS A 54 -19.54 -1.09 -12.83
N PHE A 55 -20.30 -0.80 -13.88
CA PHE A 55 -20.76 -1.81 -14.83
C PHE A 55 -20.87 -1.20 -16.24
N PRO A 56 -20.71 -2.01 -17.29
CA PRO A 56 -20.93 -1.55 -18.65
C PRO A 56 -22.40 -1.20 -18.89
N LEU A 57 -22.64 -0.06 -19.53
CA LEU A 57 -23.95 0.41 -19.98
C LEU A 57 -23.85 0.82 -21.46
N GLY A 58 -23.89 -0.17 -22.35
CA GLY A 58 -23.58 0.03 -23.76
C GLY A 58 -22.12 0.48 -23.93
N ASP A 59 -21.92 1.61 -24.61
CA ASP A 59 -20.58 2.22 -24.80
C ASP A 59 -20.13 3.07 -23.60
N LEU A 60 -20.98 3.25 -22.59
CA LEU A 60 -20.70 4.04 -21.40
C LEU A 60 -20.42 3.14 -20.18
N LYS A 61 -19.75 3.69 -19.18
CA LYS A 61 -19.55 3.03 -17.88
C LYS A 61 -20.51 3.66 -16.87
N GLY A 62 -21.46 2.88 -16.38
CA GLY A 62 -22.32 3.26 -15.25
C GLY A 62 -21.60 3.05 -13.93
N SER A 63 -21.95 3.86 -12.92
CA SER A 63 -21.43 3.70 -11.56
C SER A 63 -22.53 3.98 -10.54
N ILE A 64 -22.68 3.11 -9.54
CA ILE A 64 -23.59 3.30 -8.41
C ILE A 64 -22.77 3.28 -7.12
N ALA A 65 -22.85 4.34 -6.32
CA ALA A 65 -22.16 4.43 -5.04
C ALA A 65 -22.69 3.36 -4.07
N ILE A 66 -21.83 2.83 -3.20
CA ILE A 66 -22.21 1.77 -2.24
C ILE A 66 -23.41 2.16 -1.35
N PRO A 67 -23.53 3.40 -0.83
CA PRO A 67 -24.72 3.79 -0.07
C PRO A 67 -26.03 3.66 -0.86
N VAL A 68 -25.99 3.99 -2.16
CA VAL A 68 -27.15 3.88 -3.06
C VAL A 68 -27.45 2.41 -3.36
N LEU A 69 -26.42 1.58 -3.57
CA LEU A 69 -26.63 0.13 -3.70
C LEU A 69 -27.33 -0.46 -2.48
N ARG A 70 -26.93 -0.04 -1.28
CA ARG A 70 -27.54 -0.51 -0.03
C ARG A 70 -29.02 -0.15 0.04
N SER A 71 -29.40 1.09 -0.30
CA SER A 71 -30.79 1.52 -0.24
C SER A 71 -31.66 0.94 -1.35
N GLU A 72 -31.17 0.89 -2.58
CA GLU A 72 -31.96 0.46 -3.75
C GLU A 72 -32.17 -1.06 -3.81
N PHE A 73 -31.23 -1.85 -3.26
CA PHE A 73 -31.27 -3.31 -3.31
C PHE A 73 -31.47 -3.97 -1.94
N ASP A 74 -31.84 -3.19 -0.91
CA ASP A 74 -32.06 -3.66 0.47
C ASP A 74 -30.88 -4.45 1.06
N LEU A 75 -29.65 -4.02 0.73
CA LEU A 75 -28.40 -4.67 1.16
C LEU A 75 -27.95 -4.08 2.50
N SER A 76 -28.73 -4.32 3.56
CA SER A 76 -28.42 -3.84 4.90
C SER A 76 -27.12 -4.46 5.44
N PRO A 77 -26.38 -3.80 6.36
CA PRO A 77 -25.12 -4.32 6.92
C PRO A 77 -25.21 -5.69 7.58
N GLU A 78 -26.42 -6.14 7.93
CA GLU A 78 -26.66 -7.46 8.53
C GLU A 78 -26.77 -8.58 7.49
N THR A 79 -27.09 -8.24 6.23
CA THR A 79 -27.11 -9.20 5.12
C THR A 79 -25.70 -9.60 4.74
N LYS A 80 -25.52 -10.81 4.19
CA LYS A 80 -24.22 -11.30 3.72
C LYS A 80 -23.57 -10.36 2.70
N ASP A 81 -24.34 -9.91 1.72
CA ASP A 81 -23.86 -8.97 0.70
C ASP A 81 -23.58 -7.59 1.30
N GLY A 82 -24.38 -7.11 2.24
CA GLY A 82 -24.12 -5.86 2.95
C GLY A 82 -22.82 -5.88 3.77
N LYS A 83 -22.53 -7.01 4.44
CA LYS A 83 -21.22 -7.25 5.09
C LYS A 83 -20.08 -7.22 4.07
N LEU A 84 -20.23 -7.91 2.94
CA LEU A 84 -19.23 -7.92 1.86
C LEU A 84 -19.00 -6.53 1.27
N LEU A 85 -20.05 -5.71 1.10
CA LEU A 85 -19.90 -4.31 0.68
C LEU A 85 -19.08 -3.49 1.68
N GLY A 86 -19.28 -3.71 2.99
CA GLY A 86 -18.43 -3.10 4.01
C GLY A 86 -16.97 -3.56 3.96
N ILE A 87 -16.72 -4.80 3.54
CA ILE A 87 -15.36 -5.30 3.29
C ILE A 87 -14.79 -4.66 2.03
N VAL A 88 -15.56 -4.53 0.94
CA VAL A 88 -15.14 -3.85 -0.29
C VAL A 88 -14.64 -2.44 0.01
N GLU A 89 -15.39 -1.66 0.79
CA GLU A 89 -14.99 -0.29 1.18
C GLU A 89 -13.60 -0.27 1.84
N LYS A 90 -13.31 -1.25 2.70
CA LYS A 90 -11.99 -1.38 3.36
C LYS A 90 -10.93 -1.88 2.38
N SER A 91 -11.28 -2.85 1.53
CA SER A 91 -10.37 -3.51 0.61
C SER A 91 -9.85 -2.59 -0.49
N LEU A 92 -10.67 -1.63 -0.94
CA LEU A 92 -10.24 -0.62 -1.92
C LEU A 92 -9.10 0.28 -1.42
N ARG A 93 -8.77 0.27 -0.13
CA ARG A 93 -7.54 0.90 0.36
C ARG A 93 -6.27 0.19 -0.12
N PHE A 94 -6.33 -1.10 -0.38
CA PHE A 94 -5.17 -1.94 -0.72
C PHE A 94 -5.12 -2.34 -2.20
N VAL A 95 -6.25 -2.32 -2.89
CA VAL A 95 -6.34 -2.68 -4.32
C VAL A 95 -7.12 -1.62 -5.10
N ARG A 96 -6.79 -1.47 -6.39
CA ARG A 96 -7.44 -0.47 -7.26
C ARG A 96 -8.87 -0.85 -7.64
N GLU A 97 -9.11 -2.14 -7.83
CA GLU A 97 -10.37 -2.67 -8.32
C GLU A 97 -10.63 -4.02 -7.66
N ILE A 98 -11.90 -4.31 -7.37
CA ILE A 98 -12.36 -5.60 -6.84
C ILE A 98 -13.45 -6.11 -7.75
N ARG A 99 -13.33 -7.35 -8.23
CA ARG A 99 -14.38 -8.03 -8.98
C ARG A 99 -15.10 -9.03 -8.08
N PRO A 100 -16.37 -9.34 -8.39
CA PRO A 100 -17.04 -10.48 -7.78
C PRO A 100 -16.19 -11.75 -7.92
N ASN A 101 -16.10 -12.53 -6.84
CA ASN A 101 -15.26 -13.72 -6.66
C ASN A 101 -13.75 -13.49 -6.51
N ASP A 102 -13.27 -12.25 -6.54
CA ASP A 102 -11.87 -11.98 -6.18
C ASP A 102 -11.60 -12.37 -4.72
N SER A 103 -10.35 -12.69 -4.41
CA SER A 103 -9.90 -12.90 -3.04
C SER A 103 -9.92 -11.60 -2.25
N ILE A 104 -10.27 -11.69 -0.98
CA ILE A 104 -10.16 -10.55 -0.06
C ILE A 104 -8.66 -10.26 0.15
N PRO A 105 -8.22 -8.99 0.08
CA PRO A 105 -6.84 -8.63 0.32
C PRO A 105 -6.32 -9.16 1.67
N HIS A 106 -5.15 -9.79 1.66
CA HIS A 106 -4.53 -10.36 2.84
C HIS A 106 -4.24 -9.30 3.92
N GLU A 107 -4.10 -8.03 3.54
CA GLU A 107 -3.92 -6.92 4.47
C GLU A 107 -5.07 -6.84 5.49
N LEU A 108 -6.29 -7.23 5.09
CA LEU A 108 -7.45 -7.31 5.98
C LEU A 108 -7.57 -8.64 6.72
N LEU A 109 -6.99 -9.71 6.19
CA LEU A 109 -7.11 -11.05 6.76
C LEU A 109 -6.04 -11.33 7.82
N ASP A 110 -4.78 -11.09 7.50
CA ASP A 110 -3.63 -11.38 8.36
C ASP A 110 -2.55 -10.26 8.37
N GLY A 111 -2.77 -9.18 7.63
CA GLY A 111 -1.87 -8.04 7.51
C GLY A 111 -0.70 -8.25 6.55
N THR A 112 -0.61 -9.39 5.88
CA THR A 112 0.39 -9.59 4.81
C THR A 112 -0.02 -8.84 3.55
N ALA A 113 0.94 -8.54 2.67
CA ALA A 113 0.66 -7.81 1.45
C ALA A 113 -0.01 -8.72 0.40
N SER A 114 -1.00 -8.20 -0.33
CA SER A 114 -1.64 -8.86 -1.47
C SER A 114 -0.87 -8.69 -2.79
N TRP A 115 0.23 -7.95 -2.75
CA TRP A 115 1.09 -7.67 -3.90
C TRP A 115 2.50 -8.19 -3.64
N THR A 116 3.29 -8.33 -4.71
CA THR A 116 4.63 -8.91 -4.64
C THR A 116 5.70 -7.87 -4.91
N VAL A 117 6.90 -8.09 -4.37
CA VAL A 117 8.08 -7.26 -4.59
C VAL A 117 9.15 -8.00 -5.36
N GLU A 118 10.01 -7.26 -6.07
CA GLU A 118 11.20 -7.78 -6.71
C GLU A 118 12.31 -8.10 -5.68
N GLU A 119 13.14 -9.11 -5.95
CA GLU A 119 14.23 -9.56 -5.06
C GLU A 119 15.24 -8.44 -4.74
N LYS A 120 15.41 -7.47 -5.66
CA LYS A 120 16.26 -6.30 -5.44
C LYS A 120 15.85 -5.56 -4.17
N HIS A 121 14.55 -5.40 -3.91
CA HIS A 121 14.04 -4.68 -2.74
C HIS A 121 14.30 -5.42 -1.43
N HIS A 122 14.24 -6.75 -1.46
CA HIS A 122 14.58 -7.57 -0.31
C HIS A 122 16.07 -7.49 0.01
N THR A 123 16.94 -7.57 -1.02
CA THR A 123 18.39 -7.37 -0.87
C THR A 123 18.71 -6.03 -0.23
N ILE A 124 18.05 -4.96 -0.67
CA ILE A 124 18.22 -3.60 -0.13
C ILE A 124 17.87 -3.54 1.35
N ALA A 125 16.68 -4.02 1.69
CA ALA A 125 16.19 -4.02 3.07
C ALA A 125 17.11 -4.82 4.00
N ARG A 126 17.55 -6.01 3.55
CA ARG A 126 18.48 -6.87 4.30
C ARG A 126 19.83 -6.20 4.52
N ASN A 127 20.40 -5.60 3.47
CA ASN A 127 21.68 -4.90 3.57
C ASN A 127 21.61 -3.71 4.52
N ARG A 128 20.51 -2.95 4.49
CA ARG A 128 20.28 -1.84 5.41
C ARG A 128 20.25 -2.30 6.87
N LEU A 129 19.44 -3.30 7.20
CA LEU A 129 19.35 -3.85 8.56
C LEU A 129 20.70 -4.41 9.04
N THR A 130 21.43 -5.09 8.15
CA THR A 130 22.75 -5.63 8.45
C THR A 130 23.74 -4.52 8.77
N MET A 131 23.73 -3.43 8.00
CA MET A 131 24.60 -2.28 8.23
C MET A 131 24.23 -1.51 9.51
N GLN A 132 22.95 -1.38 9.82
CA GLN A 132 22.50 -0.83 11.12
C GLN A 132 23.04 -1.66 12.28
N LEU A 133 23.05 -2.99 12.17
CA LEU A 133 23.61 -3.87 13.19
C LEU A 133 25.12 -3.72 13.36
N VAL A 134 25.86 -3.58 12.25
CA VAL A 134 27.30 -3.33 12.29
C VAL A 134 27.62 -1.95 12.87
N SER A 135 26.87 -0.91 12.49
CA SER A 135 27.00 0.45 13.03
C SER A 135 26.75 0.47 14.54
N TRP A 136 25.73 -0.24 15.01
CA TRP A 136 25.47 -0.44 16.43
C TRP A 136 26.67 -1.08 17.16
N LEU A 137 27.31 -2.09 16.56
CA LEU A 137 28.47 -2.76 17.15
C LEU A 137 29.69 -1.84 17.26
N THR A 138 29.99 -1.07 16.21
CA THR A 138 31.19 -0.23 16.15
C THR A 138 31.03 1.10 16.88
N GLY A 139 29.81 1.43 17.34
CA GLY A 139 29.49 2.73 17.93
C GLY A 139 29.55 3.87 16.90
N GLY A 140 29.54 3.55 15.61
CA GLY A 140 29.50 4.55 14.54
C GLY A 140 28.09 5.07 14.35
N GLU A 141 27.95 6.34 13.98
CA GLU A 141 26.65 6.89 13.57
C GLU A 141 26.06 6.06 12.42
N THR A 142 24.78 5.73 12.55
CA THR A 142 23.99 5.14 11.47
C THR A 142 23.77 6.20 10.40
N LEU A 143 24.79 6.44 9.58
CA LEU A 143 24.62 7.28 8.40
C LEU A 143 23.54 6.62 7.53
N MET A 144 22.57 7.40 7.04
CA MET A 144 21.68 6.97 5.97
C MET A 144 22.56 6.70 4.75
N VAL A 145 23.01 5.46 4.59
CA VAL A 145 23.92 5.07 3.52
C VAL A 145 23.12 5.01 2.23
N ASP A 146 23.60 5.71 1.20
CA ASP A 146 23.04 5.64 -0.14
C ASP A 146 23.13 4.19 -0.68
N MET A 147 22.15 3.82 -1.50
CA MET A 147 21.98 2.50 -2.11
C MET A 147 23.25 1.94 -2.74
N ALA A 148 23.95 2.76 -3.52
CA ALA A 148 25.20 2.36 -4.18
C ALA A 148 26.35 2.12 -3.19
N GLN A 149 26.34 2.81 -2.05
CA GLN A 149 27.35 2.66 -1.00
C GLN A 149 27.07 1.43 -0.12
N LEU A 150 25.80 1.06 0.07
CA LEU A 150 25.39 -0.15 0.80
C LEU A 150 25.87 -1.43 0.09
N GLU A 151 25.71 -1.51 -1.24
CA GLU A 151 26.13 -2.68 -2.02
C GLU A 151 27.65 -2.87 -2.01
N GLN A 152 28.42 -1.80 -2.24
CA GLN A 152 29.89 -1.87 -2.22
C GLN A 152 30.45 -2.26 -0.85
N LEU A 153 29.83 -1.81 0.23
CA LEU A 153 30.30 -2.06 1.59
C LEU A 153 29.99 -3.49 2.06
N ALA A 154 28.87 -4.07 1.58
CA ALA A 154 28.45 -5.43 1.92
C ALA A 154 29.39 -6.51 1.35
N ASP A 155 30.07 -6.22 0.23
CA ASP A 155 30.94 -7.19 -0.44
C ASP A 155 32.36 -7.28 0.15
N ASP A 156 32.78 -6.33 0.97
CA ASP A 156 34.08 -6.33 1.64
C ASP A 156 34.23 -7.53 2.62
N PRO A 157 35.26 -8.38 2.47
CA PRO A 157 35.56 -9.47 3.41
C PRO A 157 35.68 -9.03 4.88
N GLN A 158 36.21 -7.84 5.16
CA GLN A 158 36.27 -7.33 6.54
C GLN A 158 34.87 -7.00 7.08
N THR A 159 34.00 -6.44 6.26
CA THR A 159 32.60 -6.20 6.63
C THR A 159 31.89 -7.51 6.96
N LYS A 160 32.09 -8.57 6.17
CA LYS A 160 31.48 -9.89 6.41
C LYS A 160 31.86 -10.48 7.77
N LEU A 161 33.12 -10.32 8.20
CA LEU A 161 33.56 -10.74 9.54
C LEU A 161 32.88 -9.92 10.65
N ARG A 162 32.83 -8.60 10.50
CA ARG A 162 32.15 -7.70 11.45
C ARG A 162 30.66 -8.00 11.56
N VAL A 163 30.01 -8.34 10.44
CA VAL A 163 28.60 -8.77 10.42
C VAL A 163 28.38 -10.03 11.26
N GLN A 164 29.23 -11.04 11.10
CA GLN A 164 29.14 -12.28 11.88
C GLN A 164 29.33 -12.04 13.38
N GLU A 165 30.27 -11.17 13.75
CA GLU A 165 30.48 -10.76 15.14
C GLU A 165 29.28 -9.97 15.69
N ALA A 166 28.70 -9.08 14.88
CA ALA A 166 27.54 -8.28 15.25
C ALA A 166 26.32 -9.16 15.56
N PHE A 167 26.07 -10.21 14.78
CA PHE A 167 25.01 -11.18 15.08
C PHE A 167 25.24 -11.92 16.40
N ALA A 168 26.48 -12.37 16.67
CA ALA A 168 26.80 -13.07 17.92
C ALA A 168 26.60 -12.17 19.15
N ARG A 169 27.10 -10.94 19.10
CA ARG A 169 26.94 -9.96 20.19
C ARG A 169 25.49 -9.51 20.36
N ALA A 170 24.73 -9.39 19.27
CA ALA A 170 23.31 -9.10 19.34
C ALA A 170 22.54 -10.22 20.04
N ALA A 171 22.88 -11.49 19.75
CA ALA A 171 22.28 -12.65 20.40
C ALA A 171 22.54 -12.67 21.92
N GLU A 172 23.75 -12.30 22.34
CA GLU A 172 24.06 -12.11 23.78
C GLU A 172 23.23 -10.99 24.41
N LYS A 173 23.14 -9.83 23.75
CA LYS A 173 22.38 -8.67 24.26
C LYS A 173 20.87 -8.88 24.28
N LEU A 174 20.36 -9.77 23.43
CA LEU A 174 18.96 -10.21 23.44
C LEU A 174 18.70 -11.30 24.50
N GLY A 175 19.73 -11.80 25.18
CA GLY A 175 19.61 -12.82 26.23
C GLY A 175 19.41 -14.24 25.69
N ILE A 176 19.62 -14.45 24.39
CA ILE A 176 19.51 -15.78 23.77
C ILE A 176 20.88 -16.51 23.71
N GLY A 177 21.99 -15.79 23.82
CA GLY A 177 23.34 -16.34 23.89
C GLY A 177 24.01 -16.42 22.51
N ALA A 178 25.34 -16.22 22.48
CA ALA A 178 26.13 -16.05 21.24
C ALA A 178 25.98 -17.21 20.24
N ASP A 179 25.89 -18.44 20.74
CA ASP A 179 25.79 -19.64 19.90
C ASP A 179 24.48 -19.71 19.11
N ARG A 180 23.46 -18.95 19.53
CA ARG A 180 22.15 -18.87 18.88
C ARG A 180 22.03 -17.66 17.94
N LYS A 181 23.15 -17.17 17.41
CA LYS A 181 23.19 -16.07 16.42
C LYS A 181 22.30 -16.27 15.20
N GLN A 182 22.02 -17.52 14.80
CA GLN A 182 21.12 -17.82 13.69
C GLN A 182 19.69 -17.33 13.95
N GLU A 183 19.21 -17.35 15.19
CA GLU A 183 17.89 -16.80 15.52
C GLU A 183 17.82 -15.29 15.22
N VAL A 184 18.91 -14.55 15.47
CA VAL A 184 18.99 -13.12 15.12
C VAL A 184 18.98 -12.91 13.61
N VAL A 185 19.68 -13.78 12.86
CA VAL A 185 19.66 -13.76 11.39
C VAL A 185 18.23 -13.97 10.89
N ASP A 186 17.51 -14.95 11.42
CA ASP A 186 16.13 -15.24 11.01
C ASP A 186 15.17 -14.09 11.36
N MET A 187 15.39 -13.40 12.48
CA MET A 187 14.63 -12.20 12.87
C MET A 187 14.90 -11.03 11.91
N ILE A 188 16.16 -10.82 11.52
CA ILE A 188 16.53 -9.80 10.54
C ILE A 188 15.92 -10.13 9.18
N ASP A 189 15.91 -11.40 8.77
CA ASP A 189 15.30 -11.81 7.51
C ASP A 189 13.79 -11.62 7.51
N LYS A 190 13.11 -11.87 8.64
CA LYS A 190 11.67 -11.54 8.80
C LYS A 190 11.42 -10.03 8.66
N LEU A 191 12.22 -9.19 9.31
CA LEU A 191 12.12 -7.74 9.18
C LEU A 191 12.43 -7.25 7.77
N ALA A 192 13.45 -7.82 7.13
CA ALA A 192 13.85 -7.49 5.76
C ALA A 192 12.71 -7.77 4.76
N ARG A 193 11.98 -8.89 4.94
CA ARG A 193 10.79 -9.18 4.13
C ARG A 193 9.72 -8.11 4.28
N GLU A 194 9.42 -7.65 5.49
CA GLU A 194 8.42 -6.59 5.69
C GLU A 194 8.89 -5.24 5.11
N LEU A 195 10.16 -4.88 5.33
CA LEU A 195 10.75 -3.64 4.81
C LEU A 195 10.93 -3.65 3.29
N SER A 196 11.06 -4.81 2.65
CA SER A 196 11.16 -4.90 1.20
C SER A 196 9.98 -4.25 0.47
N TYR A 197 8.78 -4.30 1.07
CA TYR A 197 7.61 -3.57 0.57
C TYR A 197 7.78 -2.06 0.68
N ILE A 198 8.36 -1.56 1.77
CA ILE A 198 8.69 -0.14 1.90
C ILE A 198 9.71 0.28 0.83
N GLU A 199 10.74 -0.55 0.56
CA GLU A 199 11.72 -0.26 -0.50
C GLU A 199 11.09 -0.26 -1.90
N ALA A 200 10.15 -1.16 -2.18
CA ALA A 200 9.39 -1.13 -3.45
C ALA A 200 8.55 0.14 -3.58
N LEU A 201 7.95 0.61 -2.49
CA LEU A 201 7.22 1.87 -2.46
C LEU A 201 8.15 3.08 -2.60
N ARG A 202 9.39 3.02 -2.09
CA ARG A 202 10.41 4.06 -2.33
C ARG A 202 10.78 4.16 -3.81
N ASP A 203 11.02 3.03 -4.48
CA ASP A 203 11.30 3.01 -5.93
C ASP A 203 10.16 3.67 -6.72
N ARG A 204 8.91 3.31 -6.39
CA ARG A 204 7.73 3.92 -7.00
C ARG A 204 7.60 5.41 -6.69
N TYR A 205 7.87 5.82 -5.45
CA TYR A 205 7.88 7.22 -5.04
C TYR A 205 8.97 8.03 -5.78
N GLY A 206 10.11 7.42 -6.11
CA GLY A 206 11.12 8.01 -6.99
C GLY A 206 10.55 8.46 -8.34
N ARG A 207 9.52 7.78 -8.85
CA ARG A 207 8.80 8.20 -10.07
C ARG A 207 7.93 9.43 -9.86
N VAL A 208 7.37 9.62 -8.66
CA VAL A 208 6.65 10.84 -8.28
C VAL A 208 7.63 12.00 -8.14
N GLN A 209 8.78 11.77 -7.51
CA GLN A 209 9.85 12.77 -7.42
C GLN A 209 10.39 13.16 -8.81
N TYR A 210 10.47 12.20 -9.74
CA TYR A 210 10.82 12.47 -11.13
C TYR A 210 9.86 13.47 -11.77
N ILE A 211 8.54 13.33 -11.61
CA ILE A 211 7.55 14.30 -12.12
C ILE A 211 7.85 15.70 -11.58
N ASN A 212 8.07 15.83 -10.27
CA ASN A 212 8.40 17.12 -9.66
C ASN A 212 9.70 17.73 -10.21
N ALA A 213 10.73 16.89 -10.44
CA ALA A 213 11.97 17.32 -11.07
C ALA A 213 11.76 17.79 -12.51
N GLN A 214 10.93 17.08 -13.30
CA GLN A 214 10.60 17.49 -14.67
C GLN A 214 9.82 18.80 -14.72
N LEU A 215 8.88 19.03 -13.79
CA LEU A 215 8.20 20.33 -13.68
C LEU A 215 9.21 21.48 -13.44
N ALA A 216 10.24 21.25 -12.62
CA ALA A 216 11.30 22.25 -12.40
C ALA A 216 12.14 22.52 -13.66
N ILE A 217 12.44 21.49 -14.45
CA ILE A 217 13.14 21.61 -15.74
C ILE A 217 12.26 22.37 -16.74
N LEU A 218 10.99 21.99 -16.88
CA LEU A 218 10.03 22.63 -17.78
C LEU A 218 9.78 24.10 -17.43
N SER A 219 9.74 24.46 -16.13
CA SER A 219 9.63 25.86 -15.71
C SER A 219 10.78 26.72 -16.24
N LYS A 220 12.01 26.16 -16.31
CA LYS A 220 13.17 26.83 -16.92
C LYS A 220 13.07 26.85 -18.45
N LEU A 221 12.59 25.76 -19.04
CA LEU A 221 12.43 25.63 -20.48
C LEU A 221 11.40 26.63 -21.02
N TYR A 222 10.25 26.79 -20.36
CA TYR A 222 9.17 27.71 -20.74
C TYR A 222 9.34 29.15 -20.18
N LYS A 223 10.57 29.57 -19.83
CA LYS A 223 10.82 30.87 -19.18
C LYS A 223 10.30 32.10 -19.95
N ARG A 224 10.13 32.00 -21.27
CA ARG A 224 9.64 33.07 -22.17
C ARG A 224 8.13 33.02 -22.41
N GLU A 225 7.44 32.06 -21.82
CA GLU A 225 6.00 31.82 -21.99
C GLU A 225 5.31 31.93 -20.64
N PRO A 226 4.91 33.16 -20.23
CA PRO A 226 4.42 33.41 -18.88
C PRO A 226 3.18 32.58 -18.53
N GLY A 227 2.32 32.26 -19.50
CA GLY A 227 1.13 31.43 -19.30
C GLY A 227 1.49 30.04 -18.80
N VAL A 228 2.29 29.29 -19.58
CA VAL A 228 2.73 27.93 -19.24
C VAL A 228 3.55 27.91 -17.95
N ARG A 229 4.45 28.89 -17.79
CA ARG A 229 5.27 28.99 -16.57
C ARG A 229 4.42 29.18 -15.31
N ASN A 230 3.38 30.01 -15.36
CA ASN A 230 2.48 30.24 -14.23
C ASN A 230 1.66 28.97 -13.90
N GLU A 231 1.28 28.18 -14.91
CA GLU A 231 0.60 26.91 -14.70
C GLU A 231 1.52 25.90 -14.01
N ILE A 232 2.76 25.75 -14.48
CA ILE A 232 3.78 24.89 -13.85
C ILE A 232 4.02 25.31 -12.41
N PHE A 233 4.10 26.62 -12.12
CA PHE A 233 4.27 27.11 -10.76
C PHE A 233 3.12 26.70 -9.83
N ARG A 234 1.87 26.72 -10.31
CA ARG A 234 0.71 26.23 -9.53
C ARG A 234 0.81 24.73 -9.25
N MET A 235 1.24 23.94 -10.24
CA MET A 235 1.49 22.51 -10.04
C MET A 235 2.56 22.26 -8.97
N GLN A 236 3.65 23.03 -8.99
CA GLN A 236 4.72 22.95 -7.99
C GLN A 236 4.23 23.29 -6.57
N ILE A 237 3.26 24.19 -6.43
CA ILE A 237 2.61 24.46 -5.13
C ILE A 237 1.78 23.27 -4.68
N LEU A 238 0.95 22.70 -5.57
CA LEU A 238 0.03 21.61 -5.24
C LEU A 238 0.74 20.28 -4.95
N ILE A 239 1.85 19.99 -5.63
CA ILE A 239 2.62 18.74 -5.44
C ILE A 239 3.46 18.74 -4.16
N ARG A 240 3.81 19.92 -3.63
CA ARG A 240 4.75 20.03 -2.52
C ARG A 240 4.26 19.38 -1.22
N PRO A 241 3.01 19.60 -0.75
CA PRO A 241 2.52 18.94 0.46
C PRO A 241 2.54 17.41 0.39
N PRO A 242 1.95 16.74 -0.62
CA PRO A 242 1.96 15.27 -0.64
C PRO A 242 3.37 14.68 -0.78
N VAL A 243 4.30 15.35 -1.48
CA VAL A 243 5.72 14.95 -1.54
C VAL A 243 6.36 15.02 -0.15
N ALA A 244 6.17 16.13 0.58
CA ALA A 244 6.73 16.29 1.92
C ALA A 244 6.17 15.25 2.91
N ASP A 245 4.90 14.88 2.78
CA ASP A 245 4.31 13.83 3.61
C ASP A 245 4.95 12.47 3.33
N PHE A 246 5.18 12.12 2.06
CA PHE A 246 5.88 10.87 1.70
C PHE A 246 7.30 10.86 2.27
N ASP A 247 8.05 11.94 2.10
CA ASP A 247 9.40 12.08 2.67
C ASP A 247 9.37 11.86 4.20
N THR A 248 8.37 12.41 4.88
CA THR A 248 8.18 12.24 6.32
C THR A 248 7.89 10.79 6.70
N MET A 249 6.98 10.11 5.98
CA MET A 249 6.63 8.71 6.23
C MET A 249 7.83 7.77 6.03
N PHE A 250 8.61 7.95 4.96
CA PHE A 250 9.82 7.16 4.74
C PHE A 250 10.89 7.44 5.80
N THR A 251 11.09 8.70 6.19
CA THR A 251 12.00 9.09 7.27
C THR A 251 11.60 8.45 8.59
N GLN A 252 10.29 8.42 8.89
CA GLN A 252 9.77 7.79 10.11
C GLN A 252 9.99 6.28 10.09
N ALA A 253 9.73 5.61 8.96
CA ALA A 253 9.99 4.18 8.81
C ALA A 253 11.47 3.86 9.04
N ASP A 254 12.38 4.69 8.52
CA ASP A 254 13.82 4.53 8.74
C ASP A 254 14.22 4.77 10.20
N ALA A 255 13.73 5.85 10.82
CA ALA A 255 14.00 6.16 12.21
C ALA A 255 13.56 5.04 13.16
N GLN A 256 12.40 4.43 12.91
CA GLN A 256 11.90 3.30 13.70
C GLN A 256 12.76 2.05 13.59
N THR A 257 13.56 1.91 12.53
CA THR A 257 14.52 0.80 12.37
C THR A 257 15.93 1.14 12.85
N GLY A 258 16.21 2.41 13.17
CA GLY A 258 17.55 2.88 13.58
C GLY A 258 18.07 2.25 14.87
N GLU A 259 17.17 1.97 15.84
CA GLU A 259 17.53 1.26 17.07
C GLU A 259 17.34 -0.26 16.94
N ILE A 260 18.17 -0.89 16.11
CA ILE A 260 17.99 -2.28 15.67
C ILE A 260 17.82 -3.29 16.82
N LEU A 261 18.50 -3.12 17.97
CA LEU A 261 18.28 -4.02 19.12
C LEU A 261 16.92 -3.86 19.79
N ALA A 262 16.40 -2.63 19.88
CA ALA A 262 15.07 -2.38 20.42
C ALA A 262 14.01 -2.97 19.47
N VAL A 263 14.25 -2.84 18.17
CA VAL A 263 13.41 -3.42 17.11
C VAL A 263 13.36 -4.94 17.23
N LEU A 264 14.52 -5.60 17.31
CA LEU A 264 14.58 -7.05 17.44
C LEU A 264 13.88 -7.53 18.72
N ARG A 265 14.05 -6.82 19.85
CA ARG A 265 13.37 -7.18 21.10
C ARG A 265 11.84 -7.09 20.99
N ASN A 266 11.32 -6.18 20.17
CA ASN A 266 9.88 -5.95 19.99
C ASN A 266 9.43 -6.18 18.54
N ILE A 267 9.93 -7.26 17.93
CA ILE A 267 9.76 -7.53 16.49
C ILE A 267 8.28 -7.56 16.08
N GLY A 268 7.40 -8.12 16.91
CA GLY A 268 5.96 -8.21 16.59
C GLY A 268 5.29 -6.84 16.46
N ALA A 269 5.55 -5.92 17.40
CA ALA A 269 5.00 -4.57 17.31
C ALA A 269 5.61 -3.79 16.14
N GLN A 270 6.90 -4.00 15.87
CA GLN A 270 7.57 -3.35 14.74
C GLN A 270 7.09 -3.87 13.39
N THR A 271 6.86 -5.17 13.24
CA THR A 271 6.21 -5.74 12.05
C THR A 271 4.84 -5.11 11.83
N LYS A 272 4.03 -4.95 12.88
CA LYS A 272 2.72 -4.29 12.76
C LYS A 272 2.85 -2.84 12.28
N PHE A 273 3.75 -2.06 12.89
CA PHE A 273 4.02 -0.68 12.49
C PHE A 273 4.49 -0.57 11.03
N ILE A 274 5.41 -1.44 10.60
CA ILE A 274 5.92 -1.47 9.21
C ILE A 274 4.78 -1.77 8.25
N ARG A 275 3.89 -2.72 8.57
CA ARG A 275 2.71 -3.06 7.75
C ARG A 275 1.74 -1.90 7.66
N GLU A 276 1.40 -1.24 8.76
CA GLU A 276 0.53 -0.05 8.75
C GLU A 276 1.12 1.08 7.90
N THR A 277 2.43 1.32 8.03
CA THR A 277 3.15 2.32 7.21
C THR A 277 3.17 1.93 5.74
N ARG A 278 3.44 0.66 5.42
CA ARG A 278 3.39 0.10 4.06
C ARG A 278 2.02 0.32 3.45
N ASP A 279 0.96 -0.02 4.17
CA ASP A 279 -0.41 0.02 3.67
C ASP A 279 -0.84 1.46 3.39
N GLU A 280 -0.49 2.40 4.27
CA GLU A 280 -0.78 3.82 4.06
C GLU A 280 0.01 4.40 2.88
N LEU A 281 1.31 4.08 2.79
CA LEU A 281 2.15 4.48 1.64
C LEU A 281 1.60 3.91 0.34
N HIS A 282 1.23 2.62 0.33
CA HIS A 282 0.68 1.94 -0.84
C HIS A 282 -0.62 2.59 -1.29
N HIS A 283 -1.55 2.80 -0.36
CA HIS A 283 -2.83 3.46 -0.63
C HIS A 283 -2.65 4.82 -1.29
N ARG A 284 -1.79 5.67 -0.70
CA ARG A 284 -1.53 7.02 -1.22
C ARG A 284 -0.78 7.00 -2.55
N LEU A 285 0.15 6.07 -2.77
CA LEU A 285 0.91 5.96 -4.02
C LEU A 285 0.09 5.38 -5.17
N MET A 286 -0.94 4.56 -4.91
CA MET A 286 -1.85 4.09 -5.96
C MET A 286 -2.53 5.23 -6.72
N LEU A 287 -2.82 6.34 -6.04
CA LEU A 287 -3.41 7.51 -6.67
C LEU A 287 -2.51 8.09 -7.78
N TRP A 288 -1.19 7.99 -7.63
CA TRP A 288 -0.21 8.59 -8.55
C TRP A 288 -0.02 7.81 -9.84
N ASP A 289 -0.56 6.60 -9.95
CA ASP A 289 -0.35 5.75 -11.12
C ASP A 289 -0.89 6.35 -12.42
N GLU A 290 -1.97 7.14 -12.31
CA GLU A 290 -2.53 7.89 -13.44
C GLU A 290 -1.50 8.85 -14.03
N MET A 291 -0.59 9.39 -13.21
CA MET A 291 0.45 10.33 -13.65
C MET A 291 1.81 9.66 -13.89
N ILE A 292 2.16 8.59 -13.17
CA ILE A 292 3.45 7.92 -13.33
C ILE A 292 3.65 7.39 -14.76
N VAL A 293 2.63 6.76 -15.34
CA VAL A 293 2.74 6.13 -16.67
C VAL A 293 2.90 7.16 -17.80
N PRO A 294 2.09 8.23 -17.89
CA PRO A 294 2.30 9.26 -18.92
C PRO A 294 3.67 9.93 -18.83
N TRP A 295 4.14 10.25 -17.62
CA TRP A 295 5.43 10.91 -17.42
C TRP A 295 6.64 10.01 -17.68
N SER A 296 6.50 8.67 -17.57
CA SER A 296 7.60 7.75 -17.89
C SER A 296 7.84 7.58 -19.39
N ASN A 297 6.86 7.92 -20.23
CA ASN A 297 6.88 7.64 -21.66
C ASN A 297 7.21 8.87 -22.52
N ILE A 298 7.42 10.03 -21.90
CA ILE A 298 7.60 11.30 -22.61
C ILE A 298 9.03 11.81 -22.49
N THR A 299 9.54 12.38 -23.57
CA THR A 299 10.80 13.13 -23.57
C THR A 299 10.51 14.57 -23.18
N VAL A 300 11.28 15.10 -22.22
CA VAL A 300 11.07 16.46 -21.71
C VAL A 300 11.67 17.48 -22.65
N GLU A 301 10.82 18.01 -23.53
CA GLU A 301 11.13 19.08 -24.48
C GLU A 301 9.93 20.01 -24.67
N ARG A 302 10.07 21.08 -25.48
CA ARG A 302 8.92 21.93 -25.80
C ARG A 302 8.11 21.27 -26.89
N SER A 303 6.89 20.83 -26.57
CA SER A 303 5.99 20.21 -27.51
C SER A 303 4.54 20.36 -27.08
N ALA A 304 3.61 20.20 -28.04
CA ALA A 304 2.18 20.17 -27.74
C ALA A 304 1.79 19.00 -26.83
N GLU A 305 2.51 17.88 -26.90
CA GLU A 305 2.31 16.71 -26.05
C GLU A 305 2.64 17.01 -24.59
N ILE A 306 3.76 17.70 -24.33
CA ILE A 306 4.12 18.15 -22.98
C ILE A 306 3.11 19.16 -22.44
N GLU A 307 2.61 20.08 -23.26
CA GLU A 307 1.57 21.03 -22.84
C GLU A 307 0.23 20.33 -22.49
N ALA A 308 -0.13 19.28 -23.22
CA ALA A 308 -1.28 18.45 -22.88
C ALA A 308 -1.07 17.72 -21.55
N LEU A 309 0.10 17.08 -21.37
CA LEU A 309 0.44 16.39 -20.13
C LEU A 309 0.50 17.33 -18.92
N LEU A 310 0.98 18.56 -19.10
CA LEU A 310 0.96 19.61 -18.09
C LEU A 310 -0.47 19.94 -17.64
N LYS A 311 -1.42 20.07 -18.57
CA LYS A 311 -2.83 20.32 -18.24
C LYS A 311 -3.44 19.14 -17.46
N ASP A 312 -3.15 17.92 -17.86
CA ASP A 312 -3.65 16.73 -17.18
C ASP A 312 -3.02 16.58 -15.78
N THR A 313 -1.74 16.91 -15.65
CA THR A 313 -1.04 16.98 -14.35
C THR A 313 -1.67 18.02 -13.45
N TYR A 314 -1.98 19.22 -13.95
CA TYR A 314 -2.67 20.24 -13.16
C TYR A 314 -4.05 19.79 -12.72
N ARG A 315 -4.85 19.19 -13.61
CA ARG A 315 -6.18 18.66 -13.26
C ARG A 315 -6.09 17.59 -12.18
N PHE A 316 -5.14 16.66 -12.32
CA PHE A 316 -4.88 15.64 -11.31
C PHE A 316 -4.51 16.26 -9.95
N LEU A 317 -3.56 17.20 -9.93
CA LEU A 317 -3.11 17.84 -8.70
C LEU A 317 -4.21 18.68 -8.04
N ALA A 318 -4.95 19.45 -8.83
CA ALA A 318 -6.05 20.28 -8.34
C ALA A 318 -7.20 19.42 -7.79
N ARG A 319 -7.54 18.32 -8.46
CA ARG A 319 -8.60 17.41 -8.01
C ARG A 319 -8.29 16.76 -6.66
N ASN A 320 -7.04 16.35 -6.46
CA ASN A 320 -6.66 15.53 -5.31
C ASN A 320 -5.99 16.31 -4.16
N PHE A 321 -5.40 17.47 -4.45
CA PHE A 321 -4.55 18.20 -3.50
C PHE A 321 -4.81 19.70 -3.46
N ALA A 322 -5.86 20.20 -4.14
CA ALA A 322 -6.30 21.56 -3.88
C ALA A 322 -6.75 21.65 -2.42
N ILE A 323 -6.16 22.60 -1.68
CA ILE A 323 -6.63 22.94 -0.35
C ILE A 323 -8.05 23.48 -0.54
N SER A 324 -9.04 22.68 -0.14
CA SER A 324 -10.37 23.22 0.13
C SER A 324 -10.17 24.21 1.27
N ASN A 325 -10.10 25.50 0.95
CA ASN A 325 -10.37 26.52 1.94
C ASN A 325 -11.83 26.32 2.32
N ASP A 326 -12.11 25.49 3.33
CA ASP A 326 -13.36 25.55 4.05
C ASP A 326 -13.48 26.99 4.54
N TRP A 327 -14.23 27.79 3.81
CA TRP A 327 -14.57 29.14 4.19
C TRP A 327 -15.44 29.02 5.44
N PRO A 328 -15.00 29.44 6.63
CA PRO A 328 -15.89 29.41 7.78
C PRO A 328 -17.01 30.41 7.49
N LEU A 329 -18.19 29.88 7.17
CA LEU A 329 -19.44 30.64 7.17
C LEU A 329 -19.79 31.00 8.63
N THR A 330 -18.99 31.85 9.26
CA THR A 330 -19.36 32.55 10.49
C THR A 330 -19.86 33.95 10.15
N GLY A 331 -20.92 34.00 9.35
CA GLY A 331 -21.84 35.13 9.33
C GLY A 331 -22.69 35.11 10.60
N ARG A 332 -22.09 35.49 11.74
CA ARG A 332 -22.81 35.70 12.99
C ARG A 332 -23.79 36.86 12.76
N ARG A 333 -25.09 36.56 12.77
CA ARG A 333 -26.18 37.56 12.76
C ARG A 333 -25.94 38.57 13.88
N GLY A 334 -25.84 39.83 13.51
CA GLY A 334 -25.88 40.96 14.42
C GLY A 334 -27.30 41.50 14.51
N ARG A 335 -27.78 41.58 15.75
CA ARG A 335 -29.00 42.22 16.28
C ARG A 335 -30.28 41.39 16.28
#